data_AF-A0A6G0AE83-F1
#
_entry.id   AF-A0A6G0AE83-F1
#
_cell.length_a   1.000
_cell.length_b   1.000
_cell.length_c   1.000
_cell.angle_alpha   90.00
_cell.angle_beta   90.00
_cell.angle_gamma   90.00
#
_symmetry.space_group_name_H-M   'P 1'
#
loop_
_entity.id
_entity.type
_entity.pdbx_description
1 polymer ?
#
loop_
_entity_poly.entity_id
_entity_poly.type
_entity_poly.pdbx_seq_one_letter_code
_entity_poly.pdbx_strand_id
1 'polypeptide(L)'
;MNDKETKIKIWIRFSILIVNLLLIYFFTKVIVYLTQSINIYIPFELTFLVLATLYFLLSHLLKIKTFGRWVLLLFGKYKSHIAFALIILITLFIIKRIIYFKDIYDVSNGYSSYSLSEPDYTETDSSKLIEISSIDSSDETRFLNWLNQNGNTPEDYILEKVSEYQVIVFGEVHERSNYLNLLKGMIPDLYKAGVRIIAMEVCLYDDNELIEKLVTSKQYDYELALEIGRHQPWLIWGWKEYWDILEGVWSLNRSLDVNQEKMKVIGLDSKCEMPSISLVLNSEDKRSGPFYEKLRILQTIQTMPLLQYRDELMAKQIEDQIIKKGKKGIVWVGASHSYLNFKQPFSEKGRMSFILHKKFKGKIFQIYLHEKFYSQKISNYIENIISKSVFDKVGFDIVSSPFNSLRDTSSDNFSKNPKVCFGDIASGYLYLVPFDSLSKCRFIKDFVTQKMFIKEKPFYEALVGKSFSNADEVNQFFMSIK
;
A
#
# COMPACT_ATOMS: atom_id res chain seq x y z
N MET A 1 28.57 48.91 -10.06
CA MET A 1 29.00 47.92 -11.08
C MET A 1 29.46 46.57 -10.51
N ASN A 2 29.99 46.49 -9.29
CA ASN A 2 30.61 45.25 -8.75
C ASN A 2 29.62 44.09 -8.44
N ASP A 3 28.34 44.39 -8.16
CA ASP A 3 27.35 43.38 -7.75
C ASP A 3 26.83 42.52 -8.93
N LYS A 4 26.56 43.14 -10.09
CA LYS A 4 26.02 42.44 -11.27
C LYS A 4 27.00 41.42 -11.85
N GLU A 5 28.28 41.78 -11.92
CA GLU A 5 29.33 40.88 -12.43
C GLU A 5 29.56 39.69 -11.47
N THR A 6 29.49 39.94 -10.16
CA THR A 6 29.61 38.90 -9.13
C THR A 6 28.46 37.91 -9.21
N LYS A 7 27.21 38.38 -9.35
CA LYS A 7 26.02 37.53 -9.53
C LYS A 7 26.14 36.64 -10.78
N ILE A 8 26.57 37.19 -11.92
CA ILE A 8 26.78 36.41 -13.16
C ILE A 8 27.84 35.32 -12.96
N LYS A 9 28.95 35.62 -12.27
CA LYS A 9 30.00 34.64 -11.97
C LYS A 9 29.49 33.48 -11.12
N ILE A 10 28.62 33.74 -10.15
CA ILE A 10 28.00 32.70 -9.31
C ILE A 10 27.14 31.77 -10.17
N TRP A 11 26.27 32.32 -11.02
CA TRP A 11 25.41 31.52 -11.90
C TRP A 11 26.21 30.65 -12.86
N ILE A 12 27.27 31.21 -13.45
CA ILE A 12 28.17 30.42 -14.31
C ILE A 12 28.80 29.27 -13.53
N ARG A 13 29.30 29.50 -12.30
CA ARG A 13 29.88 28.43 -11.47
C ARG A 13 28.85 27.35 -11.11
N PHE A 14 27.63 27.75 -10.79
CA PHE A 14 26.54 26.82 -10.49
C PHE A 14 26.17 25.97 -11.72
N SER A 15 26.03 26.59 -12.90
CA SER A 15 25.79 25.85 -14.14
C SER A 15 26.94 24.91 -14.51
N ILE A 16 28.21 25.30 -14.25
CA ILE A 16 29.36 24.40 -14.41
C ILE A 16 29.19 23.16 -13.52
N LEU A 17 28.82 23.35 -12.24
CA LEU A 17 28.60 22.26 -11.30
C LEU A 17 27.49 21.33 -11.80
N ILE A 18 26.35 21.88 -12.21
CA ILE A 18 25.22 21.12 -12.77
C ILE A 18 25.65 20.27 -13.96
N VAL A 19 26.35 20.86 -14.94
CA VAL A 19 26.78 20.12 -16.13
C VAL A 19 27.74 18.98 -15.75
N ASN A 20 28.63 19.21 -14.78
CA ASN A 20 29.50 18.14 -14.25
C ASN A 20 28.68 17.04 -13.57
N LEU A 21 27.71 17.39 -12.72
CA LEU A 21 26.87 16.41 -12.03
C LEU A 21 25.99 15.61 -13.01
N LEU A 22 25.46 16.24 -14.06
CA LEU A 22 24.72 15.55 -15.12
C LEU A 22 25.60 14.60 -15.91
N LEU A 23 26.85 14.99 -16.20
CA LEU A 23 27.83 14.11 -16.85
C LEU A 23 28.13 12.90 -15.97
N ILE A 24 28.42 13.13 -14.69
CA ILE A 24 28.69 12.06 -13.72
C ILE A 24 27.47 11.14 -13.63
N TYR A 25 26.26 11.70 -13.48
CA TYR A 25 25.01 10.95 -13.44
C TYR A 25 24.82 10.07 -14.69
N PHE A 26 25.08 10.62 -15.88
CA PHE A 26 25.03 9.88 -17.14
C PHE A 26 26.01 8.69 -17.12
N PHE A 27 27.28 8.92 -16.75
CA PHE A 27 28.26 7.84 -16.66
C PHE A 27 27.91 6.81 -15.58
N THR A 28 27.37 7.24 -14.43
CA THR A 28 26.85 6.32 -13.40
C THR A 28 25.75 5.45 -13.98
N LYS A 29 24.79 6.03 -14.72
CA LYS A 29 23.72 5.26 -15.39
C LYS A 29 24.27 4.27 -16.40
N VAL A 30 25.25 4.68 -17.21
CA VAL A 30 25.91 3.78 -18.17
C VAL A 30 26.61 2.63 -17.44
N ILE A 31 27.39 2.90 -16.39
CA ILE A 31 28.09 1.87 -15.62
C ILE A 31 27.09 0.90 -15.00
N VAL A 32 26.06 1.41 -14.30
CA VAL A 32 25.03 0.57 -13.67
C VAL A 32 24.26 -0.24 -14.71
N TYR A 33 23.93 0.34 -15.87
CA TYR A 33 23.28 -0.38 -16.95
C TYR A 33 24.16 -1.50 -17.52
N LEU A 34 25.44 -1.21 -17.80
CA LEU A 34 26.39 -2.20 -18.31
C LEU A 34 26.60 -3.33 -17.30
N THR A 35 26.73 -3.03 -16.01
CA THR A 35 26.89 -4.07 -14.97
C THR A 35 25.62 -4.89 -14.81
N GLN A 36 24.44 -4.26 -14.89
CA GLN A 36 23.16 -4.96 -14.89
C GLN A 36 23.01 -5.89 -16.10
N SER A 37 23.49 -5.50 -17.28
CA SER A 37 23.43 -6.35 -18.49
C SER A 37 24.25 -7.65 -18.37
N ILE A 38 25.21 -7.68 -17.44
CA ILE A 38 26.01 -8.86 -17.10
C ILE A 38 25.66 -9.44 -15.71
N ASN A 39 24.46 -9.16 -15.21
CA ASN A 39 23.93 -9.67 -13.94
C ASN A 39 24.70 -9.25 -12.67
N ILE A 40 25.37 -8.11 -12.69
CA ILE A 40 26.10 -7.57 -11.53
C ILE A 40 25.35 -6.39 -10.92
N TYR A 41 25.01 -6.51 -9.63
CA TYR A 41 24.48 -5.41 -8.84
C TYR A 41 25.59 -4.43 -8.44
N ILE A 42 25.36 -3.15 -8.68
CA ILE A 42 26.15 -2.07 -8.08
C ILE A 42 25.19 -0.98 -7.58
N PRO A 43 25.31 -0.52 -6.31
CA PRO A 43 24.49 0.53 -5.75
C PRO A 43 24.71 1.88 -6.45
N PHE A 44 23.66 2.40 -7.09
CA PHE A 44 23.72 3.63 -7.91
C PHE A 44 24.28 4.82 -7.13
N GLU A 45 23.80 5.07 -5.91
CA GLU A 45 24.19 6.21 -5.10
C GLU A 45 25.66 6.16 -4.69
N LEU A 46 26.17 4.97 -4.34
CA LEU A 46 27.58 4.79 -4.00
C LEU A 46 28.45 4.98 -5.24
N THR A 47 28.07 4.40 -6.38
CA THR A 47 28.80 4.60 -7.65
C THR A 47 28.83 6.07 -8.03
N PHE A 48 27.70 6.78 -7.92
CA PHE A 48 27.64 8.21 -8.17
C PHE A 48 28.59 8.99 -7.26
N LEU A 49 28.57 8.71 -5.96
CA LEU A 49 29.44 9.37 -4.98
C LEU A 49 30.93 9.13 -5.26
N VAL A 50 31.31 7.89 -5.58
CA VAL A 50 32.69 7.52 -5.90
C VAL A 50 33.14 8.22 -7.19
N LEU A 51 32.34 8.16 -8.26
CA LEU A 51 32.68 8.82 -9.53
C LEU A 51 32.75 10.33 -9.38
N ALA A 52 31.83 10.95 -8.63
CA ALA A 52 31.87 12.38 -8.36
C ALA A 52 33.14 12.77 -7.61
N THR A 53 33.48 12.03 -6.55
CA THR A 53 34.68 12.28 -5.75
C THR A 53 35.94 12.15 -6.60
N LEU A 54 36.09 11.07 -7.37
CA LEU A 54 37.22 10.85 -8.27
C LEU A 54 37.30 11.94 -9.33
N TYR A 55 36.18 12.31 -9.94
CA TYR A 55 36.11 13.33 -10.97
C TYR A 55 36.63 14.69 -10.47
N PHE A 56 36.14 15.14 -9.31
CA PHE A 56 36.55 16.43 -8.75
C PHE A 56 37.99 16.38 -8.21
N LEU A 57 38.40 15.29 -7.58
CA LEU A 57 39.77 15.10 -7.09
C LEU A 57 40.78 15.13 -8.24
N LEU A 58 40.55 14.36 -9.31
CA LEU A 58 41.43 14.32 -10.48
C LEU A 58 41.48 15.67 -11.20
N SER A 59 40.31 16.32 -11.36
CA SER A 59 40.26 17.67 -11.95
C SER A 59 41.09 18.67 -11.15
N HIS A 60 41.06 18.56 -9.81
CA HIS A 60 41.85 19.41 -8.92
C HIS A 60 43.36 19.10 -9.00
N LEU A 61 43.74 17.84 -8.81
CA LEU A 61 45.15 17.39 -8.78
C LEU A 61 45.86 17.67 -10.11
N LEU A 62 45.19 17.40 -11.23
CA LEU A 62 45.76 17.59 -12.57
C LEU A 62 45.62 19.03 -13.08
N LYS A 63 44.99 19.93 -12.31
CA LYS A 63 44.67 21.31 -12.71
C LYS A 63 43.91 21.40 -14.05
N ILE A 64 43.12 20.37 -14.37
CA ILE A 64 42.35 20.29 -15.61
C ILE A 64 41.05 21.09 -15.45
N LYS A 65 40.63 21.79 -16.51
CA LYS A 65 39.30 22.41 -16.55
C LYS A 65 38.24 21.32 -16.53
N THR A 66 37.31 21.38 -15.59
CA THR A 66 36.15 20.48 -15.58
C THR A 66 35.38 20.57 -16.89
N PHE A 67 34.73 19.47 -17.26
CA PHE A 67 33.94 19.34 -18.48
C PHE A 67 32.89 20.45 -18.59
N GLY A 68 32.13 20.72 -17.53
CA GLY A 68 31.15 21.81 -17.50
C GLY A 68 31.78 23.17 -17.75
N ARG A 69 33.01 23.41 -17.28
CA ARG A 69 33.77 24.63 -17.58
C ARG A 69 34.18 24.66 -19.05
N TRP A 70 34.62 23.54 -19.61
CA TRP A 70 34.97 23.44 -21.03
C TRP A 70 33.74 23.67 -21.92
N VAL A 71 32.62 22.98 -21.65
CA VAL A 71 31.34 23.14 -22.36
C VAL A 71 30.89 24.58 -22.35
N LEU A 72 30.84 25.24 -21.19
CA LEU A 72 30.42 26.65 -21.14
C LEU A 72 31.41 27.60 -21.84
N LEU A 73 32.70 27.25 -21.94
CA LEU A 73 33.66 28.04 -22.70
C LEU A 73 33.46 27.92 -24.22
N LEU A 74 33.01 26.76 -24.73
CA LEU A 74 32.70 26.58 -26.16
C LEU A 74 31.65 27.56 -26.66
N PHE A 75 30.72 27.96 -25.79
CA PHE A 75 29.67 28.89 -26.15
C PHE A 75 30.09 30.36 -26.08
N GLY A 76 31.36 30.65 -25.76
CA GLY A 76 31.96 31.98 -25.88
C GLY A 76 31.12 33.09 -25.24
N LYS A 77 30.56 33.96 -26.08
CA LYS A 77 29.70 35.09 -25.65
C LYS A 77 28.32 34.66 -25.13
N TYR A 78 27.85 33.44 -25.43
CA TYR A 78 26.54 32.93 -25.05
C TYR A 78 26.52 32.12 -23.76
N LYS A 79 27.65 31.93 -23.10
CA LYS A 79 27.77 31.13 -21.86
C LYS A 79 26.81 31.58 -20.75
N SER A 80 26.52 32.88 -20.65
CA SER A 80 25.55 33.44 -19.71
C SER A 80 24.11 33.05 -20.07
N HIS A 81 23.76 33.02 -21.36
CA HIS A 81 22.42 32.61 -21.82
C HIS A 81 22.18 31.12 -21.57
N ILE A 82 23.18 30.27 -21.78
CA ILE A 82 23.06 28.82 -21.52
C ILE A 82 23.01 28.51 -20.04
N ALA A 83 23.86 29.19 -19.24
CA ALA A 83 23.77 29.10 -17.79
C ALA A 83 22.36 29.45 -17.31
N PHE A 84 21.78 30.53 -17.84
CA PHE A 84 20.42 30.96 -17.54
C PHE A 84 19.35 29.94 -17.99
N ALA A 85 19.46 29.36 -19.19
CA ALA A 85 18.54 28.34 -19.68
C ALA A 85 18.56 27.06 -18.82
N LEU A 86 19.75 26.61 -18.40
CA LEU A 86 19.89 25.45 -17.49
C LEU A 86 19.23 25.72 -16.13
N ILE A 87 19.38 26.93 -15.60
CA ILE A 87 18.73 27.33 -14.37
C ILE A 87 17.21 27.29 -14.55
N ILE A 88 16.68 27.83 -15.65
CA ILE A 88 15.23 27.77 -15.95
C ILE A 88 14.74 26.32 -15.95
N LEU A 89 15.43 25.39 -16.63
CA LEU A 89 15.02 23.99 -16.68
C LEU A 89 14.98 23.33 -15.29
N ILE A 90 15.99 23.59 -14.46
CA ILE A 90 16.02 23.08 -13.08
C ILE A 90 14.91 23.71 -12.25
N THR A 91 14.70 25.02 -12.39
CA THR A 91 13.60 25.73 -11.73
C THR A 91 12.25 25.14 -12.13
N LEU A 92 12.01 24.86 -13.41
CA LEU A 92 10.78 24.21 -13.88
C LEU A 92 10.62 22.80 -13.31
N PHE A 93 11.70 22.01 -13.22
CA PHE A 93 11.67 20.70 -12.59
C PHE A 93 11.32 20.78 -11.09
N ILE A 94 11.91 21.72 -10.37
CA ILE A 94 11.61 21.97 -8.95
C ILE A 94 10.17 22.45 -8.78
N ILE A 95 9.70 23.39 -9.61
CA ILE A 95 8.31 23.87 -9.59
C ILE A 95 7.34 22.72 -9.81
N LYS A 96 7.58 21.85 -10.81
CA LYS A 96 6.74 20.67 -11.05
C LYS A 96 6.67 19.77 -9.80
N ARG A 97 7.78 19.58 -9.08
CA ARG A 97 7.82 18.81 -7.84
C ARG A 97 7.08 19.49 -6.69
N ILE A 98 7.21 20.81 -6.56
CA ILE A 98 6.49 21.60 -5.56
C ILE A 98 4.98 21.52 -5.81
N ILE A 99 4.54 21.64 -7.06
CA ILE A 99 3.12 21.49 -7.44
C ILE A 99 2.62 20.09 -7.05
N TYR A 100 3.37 19.04 -7.41
CA TYR A 100 3.01 17.67 -7.04
C TYR A 100 2.87 17.47 -5.51
N PHE A 101 3.81 17.99 -4.71
CA PHE A 101 3.69 17.91 -3.26
C PHE A 101 2.58 18.78 -2.69
N LYS A 102 2.31 19.94 -3.31
CA LYS A 102 1.16 20.76 -2.98
C LYS A 102 -0.13 19.98 -3.22
N ASP A 103 -0.27 19.29 -4.34
CA ASP A 103 -1.48 18.52 -4.65
C ASP A 103 -1.74 17.44 -3.57
N ILE A 104 -0.69 16.71 -3.14
CA ILE A 104 -0.79 15.74 -2.04
C ILE A 104 -1.19 16.44 -0.73
N TYR A 105 -0.58 17.57 -0.42
CA TYR A 105 -0.85 18.33 0.79
C TYR A 105 -2.29 18.90 0.80
N ASP A 106 -2.77 19.40 -0.33
CA ASP A 106 -4.13 19.91 -0.49
C ASP A 106 -5.16 18.78 -0.29
N VAL A 107 -4.86 17.57 -0.79
CA VAL A 107 -5.67 16.37 -0.47
C VAL A 107 -5.65 16.10 1.03
N SER A 108 -4.48 15.99 1.66
CA SER A 108 -4.39 15.72 3.10
C SER A 108 -5.13 16.76 3.94
N ASN A 109 -4.97 18.05 3.63
CA ASN A 109 -5.67 19.13 4.30
C ASN A 109 -7.19 18.95 4.22
N GLY A 110 -7.71 18.57 3.05
CA GLY A 110 -9.12 18.28 2.83
C GLY A 110 -9.68 17.11 3.64
N TYR A 111 -8.81 16.23 4.17
CA TYR A 111 -9.20 15.11 5.03
C TYR A 111 -8.76 15.24 6.49
N SER A 112 -7.93 16.23 6.82
CA SER A 112 -7.28 16.38 8.13
C SER A 112 -8.26 16.46 9.30
N SER A 113 -9.38 17.19 9.14
CA SER A 113 -10.43 17.28 10.16
C SER A 113 -11.09 15.93 10.47
N TYR A 114 -11.10 15.00 9.51
CA TYR A 114 -11.66 13.67 9.71
C TYR A 114 -10.62 12.70 10.26
N SER A 115 -9.39 12.71 9.73
CA SER A 115 -8.32 11.83 10.24
C SER A 115 -7.95 12.13 11.68
N LEU A 116 -7.97 13.42 12.08
CA LEU A 116 -7.67 13.84 13.45
C LEU A 116 -8.89 13.78 14.38
N SER A 117 -10.10 13.54 13.88
CA SER A 117 -11.30 13.52 14.74
C SER A 117 -11.21 12.46 15.84
N GLU A 118 -11.87 12.73 16.97
CA GLU A 118 -11.86 11.80 18.11
C GLU A 118 -12.64 10.52 17.77
N PRO A 119 -12.13 9.33 18.16
CA PRO A 119 -12.90 8.09 18.12
C PRO A 119 -14.07 8.11 19.07
N ASP A 120 -15.15 7.40 18.73
CA ASP A 120 -16.38 7.40 19.53
C ASP A 120 -16.17 6.67 20.88
N TYR A 121 -15.18 5.78 21.00
CA TYR A 121 -14.89 5.07 22.25
C TYR A 121 -14.25 5.92 23.34
N THR A 122 -13.87 7.17 23.05
CA THR A 122 -13.30 8.08 24.05
C THR A 122 -14.28 8.38 25.18
N GLU A 123 -15.59 8.25 24.90
CA GLU A 123 -16.69 8.42 25.86
C GLU A 123 -17.19 7.08 26.45
N THR A 124 -16.62 5.94 26.06
CA THR A 124 -17.04 4.62 26.55
C THR A 124 -16.85 4.49 28.05
N ASP A 125 -17.90 4.01 28.72
CA ASP A 125 -17.89 3.61 30.12
C ASP A 125 -17.16 2.26 30.27
N SER A 126 -15.92 2.31 30.79
CA SER A 126 -15.07 1.13 30.99
C SER A 126 -15.70 0.04 31.86
N SER A 127 -16.70 0.36 32.69
CA SER A 127 -17.39 -0.63 33.53
C SER A 127 -18.28 -1.60 32.73
N LYS A 128 -18.63 -1.25 31.48
CA LYS A 128 -19.44 -2.07 30.57
C LYS A 128 -18.62 -3.01 29.70
N LEU A 129 -17.29 -2.98 29.86
CA LEU A 129 -16.37 -3.76 29.05
C LEU A 129 -16.05 -5.09 29.75
N ILE A 130 -15.86 -6.13 28.94
CA ILE A 130 -15.70 -7.51 29.41
C ILE A 130 -14.33 -8.00 29.01
N GLU A 131 -13.46 -8.25 29.99
CA GLU A 131 -12.18 -8.91 29.72
C GLU A 131 -12.42 -10.38 29.36
N ILE A 132 -11.82 -10.84 28.27
CA ILE A 132 -12.01 -12.21 27.79
C ILE A 132 -11.64 -13.26 28.84
N SER A 133 -10.69 -12.95 29.74
CA SER A 133 -10.26 -13.83 30.82
C SER A 133 -11.26 -13.96 31.97
N SER A 134 -12.28 -13.09 32.06
CA SER A 134 -13.31 -13.16 33.10
C SER A 134 -14.58 -13.88 32.64
N ILE A 135 -14.66 -14.32 31.39
CA ILE A 135 -15.83 -15.03 30.83
C ILE A 135 -15.96 -16.41 31.47
N ASP A 136 -17.18 -16.75 31.87
CA ASP A 136 -17.52 -18.07 32.41
C ASP A 136 -18.45 -18.89 31.49
N SER A 137 -18.90 -20.05 31.96
CA SER A 137 -19.76 -20.95 31.20
C SER A 137 -21.17 -20.41 30.94
N SER A 138 -21.68 -19.54 31.82
CA SER A 138 -22.99 -18.91 31.65
C SER A 138 -22.95 -17.86 30.53
N ASP A 139 -21.84 -17.12 30.44
CA ASP A 139 -21.58 -16.22 29.32
C ASP A 139 -21.48 -17.01 28.02
N GLU A 140 -20.73 -18.13 27.97
CA GLU A 140 -20.58 -18.93 26.75
C GLU A 140 -21.92 -19.29 26.10
N THR A 141 -22.92 -19.67 26.91
CA THR A 141 -24.27 -20.01 26.43
C THR A 141 -24.96 -18.81 25.79
N ARG A 142 -24.78 -17.59 26.34
CA ARG A 142 -25.33 -16.35 25.78
C ARG A 142 -24.73 -16.03 24.41
N PHE A 143 -23.41 -16.15 24.25
CA PHE A 143 -22.74 -15.91 22.97
C PHE A 143 -23.17 -16.94 21.91
N LEU A 144 -23.22 -18.21 22.28
CA LEU A 144 -23.65 -19.30 21.41
C LEU A 144 -25.10 -19.13 20.93
N ASN A 145 -26.03 -18.87 21.84
CA ASN A 145 -27.45 -18.68 21.51
C ASN A 145 -27.64 -17.46 20.59
N TRP A 146 -26.95 -16.35 20.88
CA TRP A 146 -27.00 -15.18 20.02
C TRP A 146 -26.48 -15.48 18.62
N LEU A 147 -25.34 -16.16 18.50
CA LEU A 147 -24.75 -16.50 17.20
C LEU A 147 -25.66 -17.43 16.39
N ASN A 148 -26.25 -18.47 17.01
CA ASN A 148 -27.19 -19.37 16.34
C ASN A 148 -28.45 -18.65 15.83
N GLN A 149 -28.85 -17.54 16.45
CA GLN A 149 -30.04 -16.78 16.07
C GLN A 149 -29.75 -15.67 15.04
N ASN A 150 -28.54 -15.11 15.03
CA ASN A 150 -28.21 -13.89 14.27
C ASN A 150 -27.06 -14.07 13.27
N GLY A 151 -26.37 -15.20 13.30
CA GLY A 151 -25.36 -15.56 12.30
C GLY A 151 -25.99 -15.87 10.96
N ASN A 152 -25.22 -15.67 9.89
CA ASN A 152 -25.64 -15.99 8.53
C ASN A 152 -24.47 -16.63 7.76
N THR A 153 -24.74 -17.26 6.61
CA THR A 153 -23.66 -17.74 5.75
C THR A 153 -22.79 -16.56 5.32
N PRO A 154 -21.47 -16.76 5.10
CA PRO A 154 -20.58 -15.68 4.69
C PRO A 154 -21.09 -14.89 3.48
N GLU A 155 -21.56 -15.59 2.46
CA GLU A 155 -22.08 -15.03 1.22
C GLU A 155 -23.34 -14.19 1.46
N ASP A 156 -24.32 -14.74 2.18
CA ASP A 156 -25.59 -14.05 2.46
C ASP A 156 -25.37 -12.83 3.35
N TYR A 157 -24.50 -12.94 4.37
CA TYR A 157 -24.11 -11.82 5.22
C TYR A 157 -23.50 -10.67 4.42
N ILE A 158 -22.57 -10.96 3.52
CA ILE A 158 -21.94 -9.94 2.68
C ILE A 158 -22.99 -9.28 1.77
N LEU A 159 -23.88 -10.05 1.15
CA LEU A 159 -24.92 -9.51 0.27
C LEU A 159 -25.94 -8.66 1.03
N GLU A 160 -26.29 -9.05 2.25
CA GLU A 160 -27.11 -8.26 3.17
C GLU A 160 -26.46 -6.90 3.42
N LYS A 161 -25.20 -6.86 3.82
CA LYS A 161 -24.50 -5.58 4.07
C LYS A 161 -24.34 -4.75 2.81
N VAL A 162 -24.06 -5.37 1.66
CA VAL A 162 -24.05 -4.69 0.36
C VAL A 162 -25.40 -4.04 0.06
N SER A 163 -26.52 -4.62 0.50
CA SER A 163 -27.85 -4.03 0.30
C SER A 163 -28.04 -2.74 1.12
N GLU A 164 -27.48 -2.70 2.34
CA GLU A 164 -27.64 -1.62 3.32
C GLU A 164 -26.67 -0.46 3.10
N TYR A 165 -25.44 -0.74 2.68
CA TYR A 165 -24.37 0.25 2.61
C TYR A 165 -23.92 0.53 1.18
N GLN A 166 -23.33 1.71 0.98
CA GLN A 166 -22.76 2.09 -0.31
C GLN A 166 -21.37 1.46 -0.52
N VAL A 167 -20.58 1.39 0.54
CA VAL A 167 -19.20 0.86 0.51
C VAL A 167 -19.02 -0.16 1.62
N ILE A 168 -18.61 -1.37 1.23
CA ILE A 168 -18.18 -2.40 2.19
C ILE A 168 -16.66 -2.49 2.14
N VAL A 169 -16.02 -2.33 3.29
CA VAL A 169 -14.57 -2.44 3.45
C VAL A 169 -14.23 -3.76 4.13
N PHE A 170 -13.48 -4.61 3.45
CA PHE A 170 -12.89 -5.80 4.02
C PHE A 170 -11.54 -5.46 4.64
N GLY A 171 -11.38 -5.78 5.92
CA GLY A 171 -10.11 -5.69 6.64
C GLY A 171 -9.44 -7.04 6.74
N GLU A 172 -8.42 -7.28 5.93
CA GLU A 172 -7.70 -8.55 5.90
C GLU A 172 -6.40 -8.56 6.72
N VAL A 173 -5.98 -9.75 7.12
CA VAL A 173 -4.54 -10.03 7.27
C VAL A 173 -4.07 -10.55 5.92
N HIS A 174 -2.97 -10.01 5.41
CA HIS A 174 -2.51 -10.29 4.06
C HIS A 174 -2.22 -11.79 3.82
N GLU A 175 -2.25 -12.17 2.54
CA GLU A 175 -1.84 -13.48 2.04
C GLU A 175 -2.74 -14.65 2.45
N ARG A 176 -3.99 -14.40 2.86
CA ARG A 176 -4.97 -15.46 3.20
C ARG A 176 -5.87 -15.81 2.01
N SER A 177 -5.58 -16.94 1.35
CA SER A 177 -6.25 -17.30 0.10
C SER A 177 -7.74 -17.64 0.26
N ASN A 178 -8.15 -18.15 1.42
CA ASN A 178 -9.56 -18.49 1.68
C ASN A 178 -10.52 -17.32 1.42
N TYR A 179 -10.16 -16.12 1.90
CA TYR A 179 -11.02 -14.94 1.77
C TYR A 179 -10.98 -14.32 0.37
N LEU A 180 -9.82 -14.33 -0.29
CA LEU A 180 -9.69 -13.89 -1.69
C LEU A 180 -10.46 -14.82 -2.64
N ASN A 181 -10.44 -16.13 -2.39
CA ASN A 181 -11.22 -17.10 -3.15
C ASN A 181 -12.73 -16.90 -2.95
N LEU A 182 -13.16 -16.58 -1.72
CA LEU A 182 -14.55 -16.18 -1.46
C LEU A 182 -14.91 -14.94 -2.28
N LEU A 183 -14.11 -13.86 -2.20
CA LEU A 183 -14.36 -12.63 -2.98
C LEU A 183 -14.45 -12.94 -4.48
N LYS A 184 -13.50 -13.70 -5.03
CA LYS A 184 -13.50 -14.11 -6.45
C LYS A 184 -14.79 -14.83 -6.82
N GLY A 185 -15.20 -15.81 -6.00
CA GLY A 185 -16.42 -16.58 -6.20
C GLY A 185 -17.69 -15.73 -6.17
N MET A 186 -17.71 -14.69 -5.33
CA MET A 186 -18.86 -13.81 -5.14
C MET A 186 -19.00 -12.69 -6.20
N ILE A 187 -18.00 -12.46 -7.05
CA ILE A 187 -18.03 -11.37 -8.06
C ILE A 187 -19.36 -11.31 -8.86
N PRO A 188 -19.90 -12.43 -9.39
CA PRO A 188 -21.17 -12.38 -10.12
C PRO A 188 -22.36 -11.94 -9.26
N ASP A 189 -22.46 -12.39 -8.01
CA ASP A 189 -23.58 -12.09 -7.13
C ASP A 189 -23.48 -10.68 -6.55
N LEU A 190 -22.26 -10.21 -6.26
CA LEU A 190 -21.99 -8.80 -5.94
C LEU A 190 -22.42 -7.88 -7.09
N TYR A 191 -22.14 -8.26 -8.34
CA TYR A 191 -22.60 -7.50 -9.50
C TYR A 191 -24.13 -7.43 -9.59
N LYS A 192 -24.82 -8.56 -9.40
CA LYS A 192 -26.29 -8.61 -9.35
C LYS A 192 -26.84 -7.74 -8.22
N ALA A 193 -26.17 -7.69 -7.08
CA ALA A 193 -26.51 -6.83 -5.93
C ALA A 193 -26.19 -5.34 -6.15
N GLY A 194 -25.71 -4.96 -7.34
CA GLY A 194 -25.48 -3.56 -7.71
C GLY A 194 -24.07 -3.05 -7.48
N VAL A 195 -23.13 -3.88 -6.99
CA VAL A 195 -21.72 -3.51 -6.89
C VAL A 195 -21.17 -3.29 -8.30
N ARG A 196 -20.47 -2.16 -8.49
CA ARG A 196 -19.85 -1.81 -9.78
C ARG A 196 -18.35 -1.60 -9.69
N ILE A 197 -17.80 -1.49 -8.48
CA ILE A 197 -16.38 -1.19 -8.27
C ILE A 197 -15.82 -2.10 -7.18
N ILE A 198 -14.69 -2.74 -7.47
CA ILE A 198 -13.83 -3.37 -6.48
C ILE A 198 -12.56 -2.52 -6.38
N ALA A 199 -12.27 -1.97 -5.21
CA ALA A 199 -11.06 -1.20 -4.95
C ALA A 199 -10.07 -2.04 -4.16
N MET A 200 -8.81 -2.08 -4.58
CA MET A 200 -7.80 -2.96 -3.97
C MET A 200 -6.58 -2.16 -3.52
N GLU A 201 -6.13 -2.38 -2.27
CA GLU A 201 -4.90 -1.80 -1.73
C GLU A 201 -3.69 -2.11 -2.60
N VAL A 202 -3.60 -3.34 -3.08
CA VAL A 202 -2.41 -3.87 -3.77
C VAL A 202 -2.22 -3.30 -5.18
N CYS A 203 -3.23 -2.61 -5.70
CA CYS A 203 -3.20 -1.96 -7.01
C CYS A 203 -2.88 -0.46 -6.86
N LEU A 204 -2.09 0.09 -7.79
CA LEU A 204 -1.81 1.52 -7.84
C LEU A 204 -2.96 2.27 -8.52
N TYR A 205 -3.33 3.45 -8.01
CA TYR A 205 -4.30 4.29 -8.71
C TYR A 205 -3.76 4.82 -10.05
N ASP A 206 -2.43 4.94 -10.19
CA ASP A 206 -1.75 5.31 -11.44
C ASP A 206 -1.97 4.24 -12.55
N ASP A 207 -2.25 3.00 -12.16
CA ASP A 207 -2.48 1.88 -13.09
C ASP A 207 -3.95 1.68 -13.43
N ASN A 208 -4.86 2.55 -12.99
CA ASN A 208 -6.31 2.39 -13.22
C ASN A 208 -6.68 2.26 -14.70
N GLU A 209 -5.97 2.95 -15.61
CA GLU A 209 -6.18 2.81 -17.05
C GLU A 209 -5.72 1.43 -17.58
N LEU A 210 -4.60 0.91 -17.06
CA LEU A 210 -4.10 -0.43 -17.41
C LEU A 210 -5.02 -1.52 -16.86
N ILE A 211 -5.51 -1.35 -15.63
CA ILE A 211 -6.48 -2.24 -14.99
C ILE A 211 -7.79 -2.24 -15.78
N GLU A 212 -8.33 -1.07 -16.15
CA GLU A 212 -9.54 -0.96 -16.98
C GLU A 212 -9.36 -1.66 -18.34
N LYS A 213 -8.22 -1.45 -18.99
CA LYS A 213 -7.87 -2.14 -20.23
C LYS A 213 -7.85 -3.67 -20.04
N LEU A 214 -7.25 -4.16 -18.96
CA LEU A 214 -7.16 -5.60 -18.67
C LEU A 214 -8.53 -6.22 -18.44
N VAL A 215 -9.38 -5.62 -17.61
CA VAL A 215 -10.66 -6.23 -17.21
C VAL A 215 -11.78 -6.06 -18.25
N THR A 216 -11.53 -5.32 -19.33
CA THR A 216 -12.49 -5.11 -20.43
C THR A 216 -12.02 -5.65 -21.78
N SER A 217 -10.79 -6.16 -21.87
CA SER A 217 -10.22 -6.71 -23.10
C SER A 217 -11.01 -7.91 -23.63
N LYS A 218 -10.86 -8.20 -24.93
CA LYS A 218 -11.47 -9.38 -25.56
C LYS A 218 -10.91 -10.70 -25.04
N GLN A 219 -9.64 -10.71 -24.66
CA GLN A 219 -8.90 -11.85 -24.12
C GLN A 219 -8.12 -11.39 -22.90
N TYR A 220 -8.06 -12.22 -21.85
CA TYR A 220 -7.31 -11.88 -20.65
C TYR A 220 -5.81 -11.84 -20.95
N ASP A 221 -5.17 -10.72 -20.67
CA ASP A 221 -3.75 -10.50 -20.93
C ASP A 221 -2.96 -10.76 -19.64
N TYR A 222 -2.44 -11.99 -19.51
CA TYR A 222 -1.67 -12.40 -18.33
C TYR A 222 -0.37 -11.60 -18.16
N GLU A 223 0.26 -11.16 -19.25
CA GLU A 223 1.48 -10.35 -19.16
C GLU A 223 1.18 -8.94 -18.65
N LEU A 224 0.07 -8.34 -19.09
CA LEU A 224 -0.41 -7.07 -18.55
C LEU A 224 -0.79 -7.20 -17.06
N ALA A 225 -1.42 -8.29 -16.65
CA ALA A 225 -1.71 -8.53 -15.23
C ALA A 225 -0.42 -8.63 -14.40
N LEU A 226 0.62 -9.30 -14.91
CA LEU A 226 1.93 -9.36 -14.28
C LEU A 226 2.63 -8.00 -14.26
N GLU A 227 2.52 -7.21 -15.33
CA GLU A 227 3.06 -5.84 -15.39
C GLU A 227 2.45 -4.97 -14.29
N ILE A 228 1.13 -4.94 -14.18
CA ILE A 228 0.40 -4.24 -13.12
C ILE A 228 0.86 -4.74 -11.74
N GLY A 229 0.97 -6.06 -11.55
CA GLY A 229 1.44 -6.62 -10.29
C GLY A 229 2.87 -6.22 -9.92
N ARG A 230 3.76 -6.10 -10.90
CA ARG A 230 5.15 -5.66 -10.72
C ARG A 230 5.29 -4.16 -10.47
N HIS A 231 4.25 -3.36 -10.72
CA HIS A 231 4.23 -1.95 -10.32
C HIS A 231 3.96 -1.76 -8.83
N GLN A 232 3.45 -2.78 -8.14
CA GLN A 232 3.14 -2.72 -6.72
C GLN A 232 4.38 -2.27 -5.91
N PRO A 233 4.26 -1.27 -5.00
CA PRO A 233 5.40 -0.62 -4.34
C PRO A 233 6.43 -1.52 -3.67
N TRP A 234 6.02 -2.66 -3.10
CA TRP A 234 6.89 -3.61 -2.40
C TRP A 234 7.65 -4.54 -3.34
N LEU A 235 7.27 -4.65 -4.62
CA LEU A 235 7.92 -5.52 -5.63
C LEU A 235 7.98 -7.02 -5.26
N ILE A 236 7.17 -7.44 -4.29
CA ILE A 236 7.04 -8.80 -3.77
C ILE A 236 5.59 -9.27 -3.71
N TRP A 237 4.63 -8.47 -4.20
CA TRP A 237 3.21 -8.80 -4.12
C TRP A 237 2.77 -9.77 -5.23
N GLY A 238 3.59 -10.77 -5.50
CA GLY A 238 3.34 -11.82 -6.50
C GLY A 238 2.32 -12.86 -6.06
N TRP A 239 1.41 -12.53 -5.14
CA TRP A 239 0.43 -13.44 -4.56
C TRP A 239 -0.75 -13.62 -5.52
N LYS A 240 -0.84 -14.80 -6.14
CA LYS A 240 -1.73 -15.11 -7.25
C LYS A 240 -3.18 -14.74 -6.98
N GLU A 241 -3.69 -15.06 -5.79
CA GLU A 241 -5.10 -14.91 -5.45
C GLU A 241 -5.58 -13.44 -5.45
N TYR A 242 -4.68 -12.45 -5.26
CA TYR A 242 -5.04 -11.04 -5.46
C TYR A 242 -5.26 -10.71 -6.94
N TRP A 243 -4.37 -11.18 -7.81
CA TRP A 243 -4.44 -10.90 -9.25
C TRP A 243 -5.56 -11.70 -9.94
N ASP A 244 -5.94 -12.83 -9.36
CA ASP A 244 -7.10 -13.62 -9.76
C ASP A 244 -8.43 -12.86 -9.60
N ILE A 245 -8.49 -11.81 -8.78
CA ILE A 245 -9.65 -10.92 -8.69
C ILE A 245 -9.84 -10.16 -10.01
N LEU A 246 -8.75 -9.70 -10.65
CA LEU A 246 -8.81 -9.02 -11.94
C LEU A 246 -9.34 -9.96 -13.03
N GLU A 247 -8.89 -11.21 -13.03
CA GLU A 247 -9.40 -12.27 -13.90
C GLU A 247 -10.88 -12.57 -13.65
N GLY A 248 -11.30 -12.60 -12.38
CA GLY A 248 -12.71 -12.78 -12.00
C GLY A 248 -13.61 -11.67 -12.54
N VAL A 249 -13.18 -10.40 -12.42
CA VAL A 249 -13.91 -9.26 -12.97
C VAL A 249 -13.91 -9.26 -14.50
N TRP A 250 -12.79 -9.62 -15.13
CA TRP A 250 -12.73 -9.81 -16.58
C TRP A 250 -13.74 -10.87 -17.04
N SER A 251 -13.76 -12.04 -16.39
CA SER A 251 -14.66 -13.14 -16.72
C SER A 251 -16.14 -12.72 -16.62
N LEU A 252 -16.50 -12.01 -15.54
CA LEU A 252 -17.82 -11.38 -15.42
C LEU A 252 -18.08 -10.42 -16.59
N ASN A 253 -17.17 -9.48 -16.87
CA ASN A 253 -17.38 -8.48 -17.91
C ASN A 253 -17.55 -9.09 -19.32
N ARG A 254 -16.95 -10.26 -19.56
CA ARG A 254 -17.11 -11.04 -20.80
C ARG A 254 -18.48 -11.73 -20.91
N SER A 255 -19.13 -12.07 -19.79
CA SER A 255 -20.46 -12.67 -19.78
C SER A 255 -21.59 -11.64 -19.84
N LEU A 256 -21.31 -10.38 -19.52
CA LEU A 256 -22.27 -9.28 -19.60
C LEU A 256 -22.56 -8.86 -21.05
N ASP A 257 -23.82 -8.48 -21.30
CA ASP A 257 -24.25 -7.88 -22.56
C ASP A 257 -23.49 -6.60 -22.89
N VAL A 258 -23.50 -6.22 -24.17
CA VAL A 258 -22.79 -5.04 -24.69
C VAL A 258 -23.25 -3.74 -24.00
N ASN A 259 -24.53 -3.65 -23.65
CA ASN A 259 -25.13 -2.45 -23.06
C ASN A 259 -25.10 -2.44 -21.53
N GLN A 260 -24.67 -3.53 -20.89
CA GLN A 260 -24.56 -3.59 -19.44
C GLN A 260 -23.30 -2.85 -18.97
N GLU A 261 -23.46 -2.05 -17.89
CA GLU A 261 -22.32 -1.39 -17.25
C GLU A 261 -21.32 -2.42 -16.75
N LYS A 262 -20.06 -2.31 -17.18
CA LYS A 262 -19.00 -3.22 -16.76
C LYS A 262 -18.59 -2.95 -15.31
N MET A 263 -18.26 -4.02 -14.58
CA MET A 263 -17.63 -3.89 -13.27
C MET A 263 -16.19 -3.41 -13.44
N LYS A 264 -15.76 -2.47 -12.61
CA LYS A 264 -14.40 -1.92 -12.60
C LYS A 264 -13.60 -2.45 -11.43
N VAL A 265 -12.30 -2.57 -11.62
CA VAL A 265 -11.33 -2.66 -10.53
C VAL A 265 -10.54 -1.35 -10.50
N ILE A 266 -10.28 -0.81 -9.31
CA ILE A 266 -9.43 0.36 -9.12
C ILE A 266 -8.34 0.10 -8.09
N GLY A 267 -7.18 0.69 -8.29
CA GLY A 267 -6.10 0.77 -7.32
C GLY A 267 -6.28 1.92 -6.34
N LEU A 268 -5.78 1.70 -5.14
CA LEU A 268 -5.84 2.65 -4.03
C LEU A 268 -4.48 3.25 -3.70
N ASP A 269 -3.41 2.46 -3.83
CA ASP A 269 -2.10 2.87 -3.34
C ASP A 269 -1.37 3.79 -4.33
N SER A 270 -0.36 4.48 -3.81
CA SER A 270 0.49 5.39 -4.57
C SER A 270 1.80 4.74 -4.96
N LYS A 271 2.36 5.14 -6.09
CA LYS A 271 3.71 4.72 -6.47
C LYS A 271 4.76 5.22 -5.47
N CYS A 272 5.35 4.29 -4.73
CA CYS A 272 6.21 4.56 -3.59
C CYS A 272 7.46 3.65 -3.65
N GLU A 273 8.66 4.17 -3.37
CA GLU A 273 9.91 3.40 -3.36
C GLU A 273 10.07 2.63 -2.01
N MET A 274 9.18 1.67 -1.78
CA MET A 274 9.14 0.90 -0.52
C MET A 274 10.41 0.08 -0.22
N PRO A 275 11.11 -0.52 -1.21
CA PRO A 275 12.40 -1.16 -0.98
C PRO A 275 13.42 -0.22 -0.31
N SER A 276 13.48 1.02 -0.79
CA SER A 276 14.39 2.04 -0.24
C SER A 276 13.94 2.49 1.15
N ILE A 277 12.63 2.63 1.40
CA ILE A 277 12.09 2.92 2.74
C ILE A 277 12.49 1.81 3.73
N SER A 278 12.24 0.56 3.36
CA SER A 278 12.52 -0.63 4.18
C SER A 278 14.01 -0.78 4.52
N LEU A 279 14.90 -0.47 3.57
CA LEU A 279 16.35 -0.55 3.78
C LEU A 279 16.91 0.65 4.57
N VAL A 280 16.30 1.83 4.47
CA VAL A 280 16.88 3.07 5.00
C VAL A 280 16.25 3.48 6.33
N LEU A 281 14.93 3.59 6.38
CA LEU A 281 14.19 4.25 7.46
C LEU A 281 14.01 3.35 8.67
N ASN A 282 13.94 3.96 9.84
CA ASN A 282 13.61 3.29 11.07
C ASN A 282 12.07 3.25 11.22
N SER A 283 11.45 2.26 10.58
CA SER A 283 10.01 2.02 10.61
C SER A 283 9.73 0.56 11.01
N GLU A 284 8.45 0.19 11.19
CA GLU A 284 8.04 -1.20 11.43
C GLU A 284 8.52 -2.15 10.32
N ASP A 285 8.65 -1.63 9.10
CA ASP A 285 9.09 -2.38 7.92
C ASP A 285 10.61 -2.38 7.70
N LYS A 286 11.39 -1.91 8.69
CA LYS A 286 12.85 -1.85 8.59
C LYS A 286 13.46 -3.23 8.39
N ARG A 287 14.33 -3.36 7.39
CA ARG A 287 15.16 -4.55 7.15
C ARG A 287 16.64 -4.23 7.31
N SER A 288 17.41 -5.21 7.75
CA SER A 288 18.87 -5.10 7.84
C SER A 288 19.48 -5.33 6.48
N GLY A 289 19.96 -4.25 5.86
CA GLY A 289 20.71 -4.30 4.59
C GLY A 289 22.16 -3.84 4.77
N PRO A 290 22.99 -3.99 3.72
CA PRO A 290 24.35 -3.47 3.69
C PRO A 290 24.40 -1.96 3.97
N PHE A 291 25.44 -1.47 4.64
CA PHE A 291 25.50 -0.07 5.08
C PHE A 291 25.41 0.95 3.92
N TYR A 292 25.92 0.59 2.73
CA TYR A 292 25.92 1.47 1.56
C TYR A 292 24.51 1.73 1.02
N GLU A 293 23.53 0.87 1.32
CA GLU A 293 22.13 1.08 0.95
C GLU A 293 21.49 2.26 1.70
N LYS A 294 22.11 2.72 2.81
CA LYS A 294 21.66 3.93 3.51
C LYS A 294 21.74 5.19 2.64
N LEU A 295 22.55 5.18 1.57
CA LEU A 295 22.61 6.29 0.62
C LEU A 295 21.30 6.47 -0.19
N ARG A 296 20.43 5.45 -0.23
CA ARG A 296 19.10 5.55 -0.84
C ARG A 296 18.16 6.54 -0.13
N ILE A 297 18.57 7.15 0.98
CA ILE A 297 17.83 8.25 1.64
C ILE A 297 17.43 9.37 0.66
N LEU A 298 18.22 9.62 -0.38
CA LEU A 298 17.89 10.62 -1.40
C LEU A 298 16.66 10.23 -2.24
N GLN A 299 16.41 8.93 -2.41
CA GLN A 299 15.20 8.42 -3.05
C GLN A 299 13.99 8.53 -2.13
N THR A 300 14.18 8.25 -0.83
CA THR A 300 13.07 8.23 0.14
C THR A 300 12.49 9.62 0.40
N ILE A 301 13.29 10.70 0.33
CA ILE A 301 12.82 12.09 0.47
C ILE A 301 11.68 12.40 -0.51
N GLN A 302 11.76 11.88 -1.74
CA GLN A 302 10.74 12.13 -2.77
C GLN A 302 9.40 11.45 -2.46
N THR A 303 9.45 10.44 -1.59
CA THR A 303 8.34 9.54 -1.29
C THR A 303 7.69 9.87 0.06
N MET A 304 8.34 10.65 0.91
CA MET A 304 7.85 10.99 2.25
C MET A 304 6.43 11.54 2.28
N PRO A 305 6.02 12.50 1.42
CA PRO A 305 4.64 12.97 1.42
C PRO A 305 3.63 11.88 1.07
N LEU A 306 3.97 10.96 0.16
CA LEU A 306 3.10 9.85 -0.21
C LEU A 306 2.92 8.85 0.94
N LEU A 307 4.00 8.57 1.68
CA LEU A 307 3.93 7.70 2.84
C LEU A 307 3.14 8.35 3.99
N GLN A 308 3.40 9.63 4.27
CA GLN A 308 2.77 10.37 5.36
C GLN A 308 1.26 10.56 5.17
N TYR A 309 0.81 10.65 3.92
CA TYR A 309 -0.58 10.93 3.56
C TYR A 309 -1.24 9.78 2.77
N ARG A 310 -0.68 8.56 2.88
CA ARG A 310 -1.12 7.37 2.13
C ARG A 310 -2.61 7.09 2.31
N ASP A 311 -3.09 7.14 3.56
CA ASP A 311 -4.48 6.86 3.92
C ASP A 311 -5.46 7.93 3.41
N GLU A 312 -5.09 9.21 3.44
CA GLU A 312 -5.89 10.29 2.84
C GLU A 312 -5.98 10.17 1.31
N LEU A 313 -4.89 9.75 0.65
CA LEU A 313 -4.87 9.49 -0.79
C LEU A 313 -5.75 8.29 -1.17
N MET A 314 -5.72 7.20 -0.39
CA MET A 314 -6.61 6.05 -0.59
C MET A 314 -8.09 6.45 -0.39
N ALA A 315 -8.40 7.20 0.67
CA ALA A 315 -9.75 7.69 0.94
C ALA A 315 -10.27 8.55 -0.22
N LYS A 316 -9.42 9.39 -0.81
CA LYS A 316 -9.75 10.17 -2.00
C LYS A 316 -10.17 9.31 -3.19
N GLN A 317 -9.45 8.21 -3.47
CA GLN A 317 -9.83 7.33 -4.58
C GLN A 317 -11.22 6.71 -4.37
N ILE A 318 -11.52 6.27 -3.16
CA ILE A 318 -12.85 5.71 -2.82
C ILE A 318 -13.94 6.78 -2.93
N GLU A 319 -13.68 7.98 -2.41
CA GLU A 319 -14.63 9.09 -2.50
C GLU A 319 -14.93 9.45 -3.96
N ASP A 320 -13.91 9.62 -4.78
CA ASP A 320 -14.05 10.11 -6.15
C ASP A 320 -14.60 9.04 -7.10
N GLN A 321 -14.23 7.77 -6.92
CA GLN A 321 -14.63 6.70 -7.81
C GLN A 321 -15.95 6.04 -7.40
N ILE A 322 -16.24 5.95 -6.09
CA ILE A 322 -17.40 5.19 -5.59
C ILE A 322 -18.46 6.15 -5.05
N ILE A 323 -18.12 6.95 -4.04
CA ILE A 323 -19.11 7.70 -3.26
C ILE A 323 -19.74 8.83 -4.09
N LYS A 324 -18.94 9.71 -4.68
CA LYS A 324 -19.40 10.86 -5.49
C LYS A 324 -20.13 10.43 -6.76
N LYS A 325 -19.76 9.29 -7.32
CA LYS A 325 -20.41 8.72 -8.52
C LYS A 325 -21.68 7.93 -8.20
N GLY A 326 -22.10 7.86 -6.93
CA GLY A 326 -23.30 7.13 -6.52
C GLY A 326 -23.21 5.62 -6.79
N LYS A 327 -22.00 5.07 -6.89
CA LYS A 327 -21.79 3.63 -7.14
C LYS A 327 -21.74 2.88 -5.82
N LYS A 328 -22.11 1.60 -5.86
CA LYS A 328 -21.80 0.64 -4.78
C LYS A 328 -20.46 -0.02 -5.04
N GLY A 329 -19.67 -0.22 -3.99
CA GLY A 329 -18.33 -0.76 -4.10
C GLY A 329 -17.86 -1.62 -2.95
N ILE A 330 -16.96 -2.53 -3.27
CA ILE A 330 -16.18 -3.31 -2.30
C ILE A 330 -14.77 -2.73 -2.23
N VAL A 331 -14.22 -2.61 -1.04
CA VAL A 331 -12.87 -2.12 -0.78
C VAL A 331 -12.10 -3.21 -0.04
N TRP A 332 -10.97 -3.64 -0.61
CA TRP A 332 -10.14 -4.72 -0.07
C TRP A 332 -8.80 -4.15 0.40
N VAL A 333 -8.58 -4.11 1.71
CA VAL A 333 -7.40 -3.50 2.33
C VAL A 333 -6.95 -4.31 3.55
N GLY A 334 -5.68 -4.16 3.93
CA GLY A 334 -5.19 -4.65 5.21
C GLY A 334 -6.01 -4.07 6.37
N ALA A 335 -6.26 -4.88 7.41
CA ALA A 335 -7.16 -4.56 8.52
C ALA A 335 -6.87 -3.20 9.16
N SER A 336 -5.60 -2.81 9.22
CA SER A 336 -5.14 -1.52 9.70
C SER A 336 -5.76 -0.30 8.98
N HIS A 337 -6.05 -0.42 7.69
CA HIS A 337 -6.71 0.61 6.87
C HIS A 337 -8.25 0.57 6.99
N SER A 338 -8.81 -0.54 7.51
CA SER A 338 -10.24 -0.84 7.45
C SER A 338 -11.07 -0.30 8.63
N TYR A 339 -10.42 0.10 9.74
CA TYR A 339 -11.09 0.50 10.97
C TYR A 339 -11.99 1.71 10.79
N LEU A 340 -13.25 1.62 11.24
CA LEU A 340 -14.21 2.75 11.20
C LEU A 340 -14.12 3.65 12.42
N ASN A 341 -13.81 3.07 13.59
CA ASN A 341 -13.83 3.77 14.87
C ASN A 341 -12.59 3.50 15.74
N PHE A 342 -11.50 2.98 15.17
CA PHE A 342 -10.26 2.69 15.91
C PHE A 342 -9.04 3.42 15.35
N LYS A 343 -8.27 4.06 16.24
CA LYS A 343 -6.94 4.60 15.97
C LYS A 343 -5.89 3.67 16.59
N GLN A 344 -4.94 3.23 15.78
CA GLN A 344 -3.87 2.34 16.26
C GLN A 344 -2.98 3.07 17.28
N PRO A 345 -2.43 2.38 18.30
CA PRO A 345 -1.71 3.03 19.40
C PRO A 345 -0.51 3.89 18.99
N PHE A 346 0.07 3.62 17.82
CA PHE A 346 1.23 4.33 17.28
C PHE A 346 0.86 5.47 16.32
N SER A 347 -0.43 5.76 16.11
CA SER A 347 -0.92 6.79 15.19
C SER A 347 -1.98 7.68 15.83
N GLU A 348 -1.72 8.98 15.84
CA GLU A 348 -2.71 10.00 16.26
C GLU A 348 -3.83 10.19 15.22
N LYS A 349 -3.58 9.78 13.97
CA LYS A 349 -4.53 9.83 12.86
C LYS A 349 -5.29 8.52 12.75
N GLY A 350 -6.59 8.64 12.50
CA GLY A 350 -7.39 7.57 11.93
C GLY A 350 -7.01 7.32 10.47
N ARG A 351 -7.10 6.07 10.06
CA ARG A 351 -6.68 5.59 8.74
C ARG A 351 -7.83 5.65 7.73
N MET A 352 -7.63 5.13 6.53
CA MET A 352 -8.50 5.31 5.36
C MET A 352 -10.01 5.18 5.68
N SER A 353 -10.44 4.05 6.25
CA SER A 353 -11.86 3.83 6.54
C SER A 353 -12.41 4.72 7.66
N PHE A 354 -11.60 5.08 8.65
CA PHE A 354 -11.99 6.01 9.72
C PHE A 354 -12.29 7.39 9.12
N ILE A 355 -11.42 7.87 8.23
CA ILE A 355 -11.60 9.13 7.50
C ILE A 355 -12.93 9.11 6.73
N LEU A 356 -13.17 8.03 5.96
CA LEU A 356 -14.39 7.87 5.18
C LEU A 356 -15.64 7.78 6.05
N HIS A 357 -15.58 7.03 7.16
CA HIS A 357 -16.70 6.88 8.07
C HIS A 357 -17.09 8.21 8.72
N LYS A 358 -16.11 8.99 9.19
CA LYS A 358 -16.33 10.30 9.80
C LYS A 358 -16.89 11.32 8.80
N LYS A 359 -16.46 11.26 7.52
CA LYS A 359 -16.94 12.15 6.46
C LYS A 359 -18.30 11.75 5.87
N PHE A 360 -18.56 10.45 5.75
CA PHE A 360 -19.70 9.88 5.04
C PHE A 360 -20.48 8.90 5.92
N LYS A 361 -20.88 9.37 7.12
CA LYS A 361 -21.63 8.56 8.11
C LYS A 361 -22.78 7.80 7.45
N GLY A 362 -22.94 6.53 7.83
CA GLY A 362 -23.99 5.64 7.33
C GLY A 362 -23.78 5.07 5.92
N LYS A 363 -22.73 5.47 5.18
CA LYS A 363 -22.43 4.92 3.86
C LYS A 363 -21.42 3.78 3.84
N ILE A 364 -20.60 3.69 4.89
CA ILE A 364 -19.44 2.81 4.98
C ILE A 364 -19.68 1.77 6.07
N PHE A 365 -19.46 0.50 5.74
CA PHE A 365 -19.45 -0.61 6.69
C PHE A 365 -18.16 -1.43 6.56
N GLN A 366 -17.71 -2.01 7.66
CA GLN A 366 -16.48 -2.79 7.72
C GLN A 366 -16.81 -4.24 8.03
N ILE A 367 -16.28 -5.15 7.22
CA ILE A 367 -16.24 -6.57 7.53
C ILE A 367 -14.79 -6.94 7.87
N TYR A 368 -14.57 -7.31 9.12
CA TYR A 368 -13.28 -7.75 9.61
C TYR A 368 -13.12 -9.26 9.39
N LEU A 369 -12.01 -9.66 8.77
CA LEU A 369 -11.77 -11.06 8.45
C LEU A 369 -11.07 -11.76 9.62
N HIS A 370 -11.58 -12.93 10.01
CA HIS A 370 -11.07 -13.67 11.16
C HIS A 370 -9.57 -14.01 11.03
N GLU A 371 -8.79 -13.59 12.03
CA GLU A 371 -7.36 -13.88 12.22
C GLU A 371 -6.91 -13.54 13.67
N LYS A 372 -5.89 -14.23 14.19
CA LYS A 372 -5.27 -14.04 15.50
C LYS A 372 -4.42 -12.78 15.67
N PHE A 373 -3.96 -12.13 14.59
CA PHE A 373 -2.93 -11.08 14.65
C PHE A 373 -3.21 -9.96 15.66
N TYR A 374 -4.46 -9.54 15.83
CA TYR A 374 -4.80 -8.38 16.67
C TYR A 374 -5.34 -8.75 18.07
N SER A 375 -5.92 -9.93 18.22
CA SER A 375 -6.20 -10.55 19.52
C SER A 375 -6.38 -12.05 19.35
N GLN A 376 -5.39 -12.81 19.81
CA GLN A 376 -5.44 -14.25 19.77
C GLN A 376 -6.52 -14.80 20.73
N LYS A 377 -6.71 -14.20 21.90
CA LYS A 377 -7.70 -14.71 22.88
C LYS A 377 -9.14 -14.49 22.42
N ILE A 378 -9.46 -13.33 21.87
CA ILE A 378 -10.80 -13.08 21.29
C ILE A 378 -11.02 -14.03 20.12
N SER A 379 -10.02 -14.21 19.25
CA SER A 379 -10.12 -15.12 18.11
C SER A 379 -10.38 -16.57 18.54
N ASN A 380 -9.60 -17.09 19.51
CA ASN A 380 -9.81 -18.42 20.09
C ASN A 380 -11.20 -18.57 20.71
N TYR A 381 -11.68 -17.53 21.39
CA TYR A 381 -13.00 -17.57 22.00
C TYR A 381 -14.10 -17.63 20.93
N ILE A 382 -14.00 -16.82 19.88
CA ILE A 382 -14.93 -16.85 18.74
C ILE A 382 -14.91 -18.24 18.08
N GLU A 383 -13.74 -18.84 17.84
CA GLU A 383 -13.65 -20.21 17.31
C GLU A 383 -14.33 -21.24 18.22
N ASN A 384 -14.12 -21.15 19.53
CA ASN A 384 -14.78 -22.02 20.51
C ASN A 384 -16.31 -21.89 20.45
N ILE A 385 -16.84 -20.67 20.35
CA ILE A 385 -18.28 -20.46 20.17
C ILE A 385 -18.77 -21.05 18.83
N ILE A 386 -18.06 -20.79 17.73
CA ILE A 386 -18.45 -21.27 16.40
C ILE A 386 -18.44 -22.80 16.34
N SER A 387 -17.43 -23.47 16.91
CA SER A 387 -17.34 -24.94 16.95
C SER A 387 -18.51 -25.63 17.67
N LYS A 388 -19.25 -24.90 18.49
CA LYS A 388 -20.45 -25.36 19.21
C LYS A 388 -21.75 -24.88 18.56
N SER A 389 -21.65 -24.00 17.56
CA SER A 389 -22.77 -23.39 16.86
C SER A 389 -23.32 -24.30 15.76
N VAL A 390 -24.40 -23.86 15.14
CA VAL A 390 -24.98 -24.52 13.95
C VAL A 390 -24.21 -24.22 12.65
N PHE A 391 -23.19 -23.37 12.71
CA PHE A 391 -22.45 -22.89 11.54
C PHE A 391 -21.06 -23.49 11.45
N ASP A 392 -20.69 -23.96 10.27
CA ASP A 392 -19.30 -24.29 9.91
C ASP A 392 -18.52 -23.03 9.47
N LYS A 393 -19.22 -22.07 8.86
CA LYS A 393 -18.74 -20.77 8.40
C LYS A 393 -19.81 -19.75 8.68
N VAL A 394 -19.44 -18.55 9.09
CA VAL A 394 -20.42 -17.57 9.54
C VAL A 394 -19.95 -16.13 9.31
N GLY A 395 -20.89 -15.28 8.90
CA GLY A 395 -20.81 -13.83 8.97
C GLY A 395 -21.81 -13.29 10.00
N PHE A 396 -21.41 -12.30 10.79
CA PHE A 396 -22.29 -11.67 11.78
C PHE A 396 -21.81 -10.27 12.18
N ASP A 397 -22.75 -9.44 12.66
CA ASP A 397 -22.44 -8.11 13.18
C ASP A 397 -21.81 -8.19 14.57
N ILE A 398 -20.73 -7.44 14.81
CA ILE A 398 -20.10 -7.34 16.14
C ILE A 398 -20.82 -6.32 17.00
N VAL A 399 -21.09 -5.12 16.47
CA VAL A 399 -21.60 -3.97 17.26
C VAL A 399 -22.94 -4.28 17.95
N SER A 400 -23.80 -5.07 17.31
CA SER A 400 -25.11 -5.48 17.83
C SER A 400 -25.07 -6.80 18.62
N SER A 401 -23.88 -7.37 18.85
CA SER A 401 -23.70 -8.68 19.47
C SER A 401 -23.09 -8.59 20.88
N PRO A 402 -23.17 -9.69 21.67
CA PRO A 402 -22.40 -9.81 22.90
C PRO A 402 -20.88 -9.68 22.69
N PHE A 403 -20.36 -9.92 21.48
CA PHE A 403 -18.92 -9.78 21.17
C PHE A 403 -18.44 -8.33 21.17
N ASN A 404 -19.34 -7.33 21.04
CA ASN A 404 -19.00 -5.92 21.01
C ASN A 404 -18.08 -5.49 22.16
N SER A 405 -18.48 -5.82 23.39
CA SER A 405 -17.84 -5.33 24.62
C SER A 405 -16.57 -6.09 25.00
N LEU A 406 -16.15 -7.08 24.21
CA LEU A 406 -14.99 -7.91 24.53
C LEU A 406 -13.68 -7.12 24.49
N ARG A 407 -12.77 -7.50 25.36
CA ARG A 407 -11.41 -6.97 25.45
C ARG A 407 -10.40 -8.09 25.64
N ASP A 408 -9.18 -7.84 25.16
CA ASP A 408 -8.03 -8.68 25.44
C ASP A 408 -6.83 -7.80 25.84
N THR A 409 -6.73 -7.49 27.13
CA THR A 409 -5.63 -6.71 27.70
C THR A 409 -4.23 -7.33 27.51
N SER A 410 -4.12 -8.57 27.01
CA SER A 410 -2.82 -9.13 26.60
C SER A 410 -2.36 -8.65 25.21
N SER A 411 -3.23 -8.01 24.42
CA SER A 411 -2.88 -7.39 23.14
C SER A 411 -2.58 -5.90 23.31
N ASP A 412 -1.59 -5.41 22.56
CA ASP A 412 -1.15 -4.02 22.51
C ASP A 412 -2.27 -3.02 22.21
N ASN A 413 -3.24 -3.42 21.39
CA ASN A 413 -4.35 -2.55 21.01
C ASN A 413 -5.22 -2.17 22.23
N PHE A 414 -5.49 -3.14 23.11
CA PHE A 414 -6.34 -2.97 24.28
C PHE A 414 -5.54 -2.50 25.51
N SER A 415 -4.31 -2.99 25.68
CA SER A 415 -3.47 -2.60 26.83
C SER A 415 -3.09 -1.12 26.78
N LYS A 416 -2.82 -0.58 25.58
CA LYS A 416 -2.52 0.84 25.36
C LYS A 416 -3.77 1.71 25.28
N ASN A 417 -4.97 1.13 25.12
CA ASN A 417 -6.24 1.85 25.05
C ASN A 417 -7.30 1.23 25.98
N PRO A 418 -7.39 1.67 27.26
CA PRO A 418 -8.26 1.07 28.28
C PRO A 418 -9.78 1.31 28.08
N LYS A 419 -10.17 2.05 27.03
CA LYS A 419 -11.57 2.27 26.65
C LYS A 419 -12.00 1.54 25.38
N VAL A 420 -11.05 0.99 24.61
CA VAL A 420 -11.32 0.29 23.35
C VAL A 420 -11.89 -1.09 23.61
N CYS A 421 -12.97 -1.44 22.93
CA CYS A 421 -13.53 -2.79 22.90
C CYS A 421 -13.44 -3.38 21.49
N PHE A 422 -13.81 -4.65 21.35
CA PHE A 422 -13.71 -5.34 20.07
C PHE A 422 -14.60 -4.69 18.99
N GLY A 423 -15.77 -4.18 19.37
CA GLY A 423 -16.66 -3.46 18.45
C GLY A 423 -16.12 -2.14 17.90
N ASP A 424 -15.09 -1.56 18.55
CA ASP A 424 -14.41 -0.39 18.00
C ASP A 424 -13.45 -0.75 16.86
N ILE A 425 -12.94 -2.00 16.88
CA ILE A 425 -11.98 -2.55 15.92
C ILE A 425 -12.70 -3.25 14.76
N ALA A 426 -13.82 -3.91 15.03
CA ALA A 426 -14.59 -4.68 14.05
C ALA A 426 -16.08 -4.32 14.12
N SER A 427 -16.67 -3.95 12.97
CA SER A 427 -18.11 -3.71 12.86
C SER A 427 -18.90 -4.97 12.50
N GLY A 428 -18.47 -5.65 11.44
CA GLY A 428 -18.89 -7.00 11.05
C GLY A 428 -17.73 -7.97 11.11
N TYR A 429 -18.02 -9.27 11.17
CA TYR A 429 -17.02 -10.32 11.29
C TYR A 429 -17.31 -11.46 10.34
N LEU A 430 -16.26 -12.00 9.73
CA LEU A 430 -16.35 -13.12 8.80
C LEU A 430 -15.40 -14.24 9.21
N TYR A 431 -15.95 -15.42 9.42
CA TYR A 431 -15.22 -16.64 9.74
C TYR A 431 -15.46 -17.71 8.67
N LEU A 432 -14.37 -18.25 8.11
CA LEU A 432 -14.44 -19.34 7.13
C LEU A 432 -13.83 -20.65 7.62
N VAL A 433 -12.76 -20.57 8.40
CA VAL A 433 -12.01 -21.70 8.95
C VAL A 433 -11.23 -21.19 10.18
N PRO A 434 -10.77 -22.08 11.07
CA PRO A 434 -9.87 -21.69 12.14
C PRO A 434 -8.63 -20.97 11.61
N PHE A 435 -8.09 -20.00 12.34
CA PHE A 435 -6.98 -19.19 11.86
C PHE A 435 -5.70 -20.00 11.58
N ASP A 436 -5.47 -21.10 12.32
CA ASP A 436 -4.34 -22.02 12.06
C ASP A 436 -4.59 -22.93 10.86
N SER A 437 -5.81 -22.96 10.32
CA SER A 437 -6.20 -23.65 9.09
C SER A 437 -6.33 -22.72 7.88
N LEU A 438 -6.08 -21.42 8.04
CA LEU A 438 -6.06 -20.48 6.93
C LEU A 438 -4.91 -20.82 5.97
N SER A 439 -5.25 -21.00 4.70
CA SER A 439 -4.29 -21.27 3.64
C SER A 439 -3.63 -19.98 3.19
N LYS A 440 -2.33 -20.06 2.88
CA LYS A 440 -1.62 -18.93 2.27
C LYS A 440 -1.95 -18.79 0.79
N CYS A 441 -1.69 -17.60 0.27
CA CYS A 441 -1.66 -17.34 -1.16
C CYS A 441 -0.47 -18.03 -1.82
N ARG A 442 -0.62 -18.36 -3.09
CA ARG A 442 0.46 -18.93 -3.90
C ARG A 442 1.24 -17.83 -4.57
N PHE A 443 2.56 -17.97 -4.61
CA PHE A 443 3.38 -17.03 -5.37
C PHE A 443 3.34 -17.34 -6.87
N ILE A 444 3.22 -16.32 -7.71
CA ILE A 444 3.23 -16.45 -9.15
C ILE A 444 4.64 -16.78 -9.62
N LYS A 445 4.75 -17.81 -10.45
CA LYS A 445 5.99 -18.19 -11.10
C LYS A 445 6.52 -17.03 -11.95
N ASP A 446 7.84 -16.81 -11.88
CA ASP A 446 8.56 -15.79 -12.66
C ASP A 446 8.08 -14.34 -12.40
N PHE A 447 7.42 -14.09 -11.26
CA PHE A 447 6.97 -12.75 -10.89
C PHE A 447 8.16 -11.80 -10.72
N VAL A 448 9.18 -12.22 -9.95
CA VAL A 448 10.43 -11.46 -9.84
C VAL A 448 11.24 -11.69 -11.11
N THR A 449 11.43 -10.64 -11.90
CA THR A 449 12.27 -10.71 -13.10
C THR A 449 13.75 -10.55 -12.75
N GLN A 450 14.65 -11.02 -13.62
CA GLN A 450 16.09 -10.79 -13.45
C GLN A 450 16.43 -9.29 -13.35
N LYS A 451 15.72 -8.43 -14.07
CA LYS A 451 15.87 -6.97 -13.97
C LYS A 451 15.49 -6.44 -12.59
N MET A 452 14.37 -6.89 -12.03
CA MET A 452 13.94 -6.53 -10.68
C MET A 452 14.95 -7.03 -9.64
N PHE A 453 15.33 -8.30 -9.74
CA PHE A 453 16.32 -8.91 -8.85
C PHE A 453 17.62 -8.13 -8.84
N ILE A 454 18.23 -7.84 -9.99
CA ILE A 454 19.50 -7.12 -9.99
C ILE A 454 19.33 -5.73 -9.40
N LYS A 455 18.25 -4.99 -9.74
CA LYS A 455 18.02 -3.63 -9.23
C LYS A 455 17.83 -3.61 -7.69
N GLU A 456 17.13 -4.61 -7.16
CA GLU A 456 16.64 -4.63 -5.77
C GLU A 456 17.20 -5.81 -4.96
N LYS A 457 18.34 -6.37 -5.38
CA LYS A 457 18.97 -7.53 -4.72
C LYS A 457 19.11 -7.34 -3.21
N PRO A 458 19.64 -6.22 -2.68
CA PRO A 458 19.76 -6.02 -1.24
C PRO A 458 18.43 -6.02 -0.51
N PHE A 459 17.35 -5.57 -1.17
CA PHE A 459 16.01 -5.59 -0.59
C PHE A 459 15.49 -7.03 -0.48
N TYR A 460 15.58 -7.84 -1.54
CA TYR A 460 15.18 -9.25 -1.48
C TYR A 460 15.98 -10.04 -0.44
N GLU A 461 17.30 -9.82 -0.37
CA GLU A 461 18.16 -10.48 0.60
C GLU A 461 17.86 -10.03 2.04
N ALA A 462 17.61 -8.74 2.26
CA ALA A 462 17.27 -8.20 3.57
C ALA A 462 15.86 -8.61 4.05
N LEU A 463 14.91 -8.76 3.12
CA LEU A 463 13.56 -9.22 3.39
C LEU A 463 13.55 -10.67 3.89
N VAL A 464 14.36 -11.53 3.26
CA VAL A 464 14.38 -12.97 3.54
C VAL A 464 15.43 -13.35 4.58
N GLY A 465 16.48 -12.54 4.74
CA GLY A 465 17.62 -12.85 5.60
C GLY A 465 18.58 -13.88 4.98
N LYS A 466 18.62 -13.99 3.64
CA LYS A 466 19.53 -14.89 2.92
C LYS A 466 19.99 -14.29 1.60
N SER A 467 21.15 -14.73 1.11
CA SER A 467 21.67 -14.32 -0.19
C SER A 467 21.02 -15.08 -1.35
N PHE A 468 20.97 -14.42 -2.50
CA PHE A 468 20.43 -14.96 -3.75
C PHE A 468 21.39 -14.70 -4.91
N SER A 469 21.47 -15.64 -5.86
CA SER A 469 22.31 -15.53 -7.04
C SER A 469 21.58 -14.92 -8.24
N ASN A 470 20.27 -15.18 -8.36
CA ASN A 470 19.44 -14.78 -9.49
C ASN A 470 17.96 -14.67 -9.07
N ALA A 471 17.11 -14.21 -10.00
CA ALA A 471 15.67 -14.11 -9.76
C ALA A 471 14.98 -15.46 -9.55
N ASP A 472 15.45 -16.54 -10.18
CA ASP A 472 14.82 -17.86 -10.06
C ASP A 472 14.88 -18.37 -8.62
N GLU A 473 16.01 -18.19 -7.93
CA GLU A 473 16.14 -18.55 -6.51
C GLU A 473 15.17 -17.74 -5.62
N VAL A 474 14.92 -16.47 -5.94
CA VAL A 474 13.95 -15.62 -5.23
C VAL A 474 12.53 -16.14 -5.45
N ASN A 475 12.15 -16.39 -6.70
CA ASN A 475 10.83 -16.94 -7.02
C ASN A 475 10.63 -18.32 -6.36
N GLN A 476 11.63 -19.21 -6.42
CA GLN A 476 11.59 -20.52 -5.77
C GLN A 476 11.41 -20.41 -4.26
N PHE A 477 12.08 -19.45 -3.63
CA PHE A 477 11.89 -19.20 -2.20
C PHE A 477 10.45 -18.83 -1.88
N PHE A 478 9.88 -17.82 -2.54
CA PHE A 478 8.51 -17.40 -2.26
C PHE A 478 7.48 -18.48 -2.62
N MET A 479 7.69 -19.24 -3.68
CA MET A 479 6.84 -20.39 -4.03
C MET A 479 6.92 -21.55 -3.01
N SER A 480 8.00 -21.63 -2.22
CA SER A 480 8.18 -22.66 -1.19
C SER A 480 7.48 -22.32 0.14
N ILE A 481 7.05 -21.07 0.33
CA ILE A 481 6.35 -20.64 1.54
C ILE A 481 4.95 -21.27 1.52
N LYS A 482 4.71 -22.18 2.47
CA LYS A 482 3.41 -22.79 2.71
C LYS A 482 2.56 -21.96 3.66
#